data_AF-A0A953A7J2-F1
#
_entry.id   AF-A0A953A7J2-F1
#
_cell.length_a   1.000
_cell.length_b   1.000
_cell.length_c   1.000
_cell.angle_alpha   90.00
_cell.angle_beta   90.00
_cell.angle_gamma   90.00
#
_symmetry.space_group_name_H-M   'P 1'
#
loop_
_entity.id
_entity.type
_entity.pdbx_description
1 polymer ?
#
loop_
_entity_poly.entity_id
_entity_poly.type
_entity_poly.pdbx_seq_one_letter_code
_entity_poly.pdbx_strand_id
1 'polypeptide(L)'
;MAERATEPPELAETQDKPPTQQEQAACTDPALVACQPRPAEGPATEGVTFTGESTETVLWTPGFIVVFALTLGLGLSVECLLTNGWQAHLYGGNWPQLAHLAALLSLWLALLVRGRTAWVRLGAIFGCLWACFVGINLLFNLRASTQPATVAYLNVSGNLSLLGMYLCFATEQARSPRWDSWFFALALVGGSGAVLLDYLLTAPDQRSLVTVADAIAAVALWLGLLVWWLRPVCWRLHPGPTFLFGLFPIIILILSIPGITNSFNNLFFLQVADLCLLLGGLRLLQAQRLLSRS
;
A
#
# COMPACT_ATOMS: atom_id res chain seq x y z
N MET A 1 3.83 41.29 68.52
CA MET A 1 4.93 41.58 67.58
C MET A 1 4.29 41.72 66.20
N ALA A 2 3.83 42.93 65.90
CA ALA A 2 4.56 43.94 65.11
C ALA A 2 4.32 43.66 63.61
N GLU A 3 3.35 44.36 63.01
CA GLU A 3 3.57 45.55 62.14
C GLU A 3 3.91 45.11 60.71
N ARG A 4 3.35 45.64 59.62
CA ARG A 4 2.51 46.81 59.38
C ARG A 4 1.98 46.73 57.94
N ALA A 5 0.88 47.44 57.73
CA ALA A 5 0.18 47.79 56.49
C ALA A 5 1.09 48.24 55.32
N THR A 6 0.55 48.25 54.08
CA THR A 6 0.08 49.49 53.40
C THR A 6 -0.70 49.15 52.12
N GLU A 7 -1.85 49.80 51.98
CA GLU A 7 -2.85 49.76 50.89
C GLU A 7 -2.47 50.64 49.67
N PRO A 8 -3.26 50.61 48.56
CA PRO A 8 -2.99 51.19 47.21
C PRO A 8 -3.62 52.60 47.06
N PRO A 9 -4.18 53.05 45.90
CA PRO A 9 -3.73 53.22 44.49
C PRO A 9 -3.79 54.72 44.03
N GLU A 10 -3.23 55.11 42.87
CA GLU A 10 -3.61 56.34 42.11
C GLU A 10 -3.05 56.24 40.66
N LEU A 11 -3.87 56.22 39.60
CA LEU A 11 -4.40 57.36 38.80
C LEU A 11 -3.32 58.15 38.04
N ALA A 12 -3.40 58.15 36.70
CA ALA A 12 -3.50 59.38 35.88
C ALA A 12 -3.36 59.09 34.37
N GLU A 13 -4.22 59.78 33.63
CA GLU A 13 -4.35 59.89 32.18
C GLU A 13 -3.19 60.64 31.51
N THR A 14 -2.94 60.36 30.22
CA THR A 14 -2.52 61.34 29.18
C THR A 14 -2.59 60.60 27.83
N GLN A 15 -3.53 60.82 26.91
CA GLN A 15 -3.88 61.99 26.07
C GLN A 15 -2.99 62.15 24.82
N ASP A 16 -3.66 62.48 23.70
CA ASP A 16 -3.18 63.01 22.41
C ASP A 16 -2.51 62.07 21.39
N LYS A 17 -2.65 62.20 20.07
CA LYS A 17 -3.61 62.80 19.10
C LYS A 17 -3.01 62.45 17.69
N PRO A 18 -3.77 62.42 16.58
CA PRO A 18 -3.27 62.03 15.26
C PRO A 18 -2.87 63.25 14.41
N PRO A 19 -2.29 63.03 13.20
CA PRO A 19 -2.42 63.96 12.09
C PRO A 19 -3.21 63.37 10.91
N THR A 20 -4.37 64.00 10.72
CA THR A 20 -5.01 64.52 9.50
C THR A 20 -4.28 64.48 8.15
N GLN A 21 -5.08 64.17 7.09
CA GLN A 21 -5.25 64.84 5.77
C GLN A 21 -4.00 65.14 4.92
N GLN A 22 -3.94 64.82 3.62
CA GLN A 22 -4.62 65.42 2.44
C GLN A 22 -3.93 64.72 1.22
N GLU A 23 -4.49 64.42 0.05
CA GLU A 23 -5.01 65.27 -1.02
C GLU A 23 -5.31 64.31 -2.21
N GLN A 24 -6.53 64.22 -2.76
CA GLN A 24 -6.96 64.72 -4.09
C GLN A 24 -5.94 64.53 -5.23
N ALA A 25 -6.26 64.21 -6.49
CA ALA A 25 -7.46 63.81 -7.23
C ALA A 25 -7.00 63.56 -8.70
N ALA A 26 -7.86 62.91 -9.48
CA ALA A 26 -8.08 63.14 -10.92
C ALA A 26 -7.14 62.53 -12.01
N CYS A 27 -7.78 61.66 -12.82
CA CYS A 27 -7.94 61.75 -14.29
C CYS A 27 -6.97 61.04 -15.27
N THR A 28 -7.59 60.11 -16.03
CA THR A 28 -7.50 59.88 -17.50
C THR A 28 -6.41 58.93 -18.07
N ASP A 29 -6.82 57.68 -18.35
CA ASP A 29 -6.89 56.93 -19.64
C ASP A 29 -6.03 57.38 -20.88
N PRO A 30 -5.80 56.53 -21.90
CA PRO A 30 -5.05 55.27 -21.96
C PRO A 30 -4.02 55.22 -23.14
N ALA A 31 -3.37 54.05 -23.32
CA ALA A 31 -2.93 53.44 -24.59
C ALA A 31 -1.42 53.36 -24.96
N LEU A 32 -1.08 52.13 -25.39
CA LEU A 32 -0.15 51.71 -26.45
C LEU A 32 1.37 51.64 -26.22
N VAL A 33 1.82 50.40 -25.95
CA VAL A 33 2.76 49.58 -26.76
C VAL A 33 3.98 50.27 -27.39
N ALA A 34 5.20 49.89 -26.95
CA ALA A 34 6.25 49.32 -27.82
C ALA A 34 7.49 48.87 -27.02
N CYS A 35 8.08 47.77 -27.49
CA CYS A 35 9.24 47.03 -26.97
C CYS A 35 10.54 47.83 -26.81
N GLN A 36 11.41 47.39 -25.88
CA GLN A 36 12.87 47.16 -26.09
C GLN A 36 13.52 46.53 -24.80
N PRO A 37 14.74 45.97 -24.90
CA PRO A 37 15.17 44.72 -24.24
C PRO A 37 15.93 44.88 -22.92
N ARG A 38 16.13 43.71 -22.26
CA ARG A 38 17.03 43.40 -21.13
C ARG A 38 18.34 44.21 -21.12
N PRO A 39 18.86 44.58 -19.93
CA PRO A 39 19.88 43.71 -19.32
C PRO A 39 19.97 43.69 -17.78
N ALA A 40 20.76 42.71 -17.31
CA ALA A 40 21.56 42.64 -16.07
C ALA A 40 20.93 42.22 -14.72
N GLU A 41 21.34 41.01 -14.32
CA GLU A 41 21.72 40.53 -12.99
C GLU A 41 21.48 41.40 -11.75
N GLY A 42 20.80 40.80 -10.77
CA GLY A 42 20.77 41.20 -9.37
C GLY A 42 20.01 40.16 -8.53
N PRO A 43 20.62 39.55 -7.49
CA PRO A 43 20.06 38.40 -6.77
C PRO A 43 19.28 38.86 -5.54
N ALA A 44 18.00 38.50 -5.42
CA ALA A 44 17.30 38.59 -4.14
C ALA A 44 15.94 37.86 -4.17
N THR A 45 15.80 36.93 -3.23
CA THR A 45 14.55 36.60 -2.52
C THR A 45 13.41 35.97 -3.33
N GLU A 46 13.31 34.64 -3.21
CA GLU A 46 12.03 34.01 -2.88
C GLU A 46 12.32 32.66 -2.21
N GLY A 47 12.75 32.74 -0.94
CA GLY A 47 12.59 31.64 -0.02
C GLY A 47 11.10 31.47 0.24
N VAL A 48 10.42 30.67 -0.58
CA VAL A 48 9.10 30.15 -0.26
C VAL A 48 9.31 29.14 0.87
N THR A 49 9.30 29.65 2.09
CA THR A 49 9.17 28.86 3.30
C THR A 49 7.78 28.21 3.26
N PHE A 50 7.70 26.99 2.71
CA PHE A 50 6.57 26.11 2.94
C PHE A 50 6.59 25.71 4.43
N THR A 51 6.10 26.59 5.30
CA THR A 51 5.54 26.17 6.59
C THR A 51 4.15 25.58 6.33
N GLY A 52 4.14 24.46 5.59
CA GLY A 52 3.07 23.51 5.76
C GLY A 52 3.33 22.82 7.08
N GLU A 53 2.66 23.25 8.15
CA GLU A 53 2.40 22.36 9.28
C GLU A 53 1.70 21.14 8.71
N SER A 54 2.49 20.14 8.30
CA SER A 54 2.00 18.80 8.13
C SER A 54 1.57 18.38 9.52
N THR A 55 0.27 18.52 9.81
CA THR A 55 -0.39 17.86 10.92
C THR A 55 -0.02 16.40 10.77
N GLU A 56 0.96 15.99 11.55
CA GLU A 56 1.50 14.65 11.58
C GLU A 56 0.33 13.78 12.05
N THR A 57 -0.37 13.22 11.08
CA THR A 57 -1.56 12.40 11.32
C THR A 57 -1.01 11.09 11.82
N VAL A 58 -0.77 11.03 13.13
CA VAL A 58 -0.35 9.83 13.85
C VAL A 58 -1.43 8.78 13.65
N LEU A 59 -1.24 7.95 12.63
CA LEU A 59 -2.20 6.94 12.16
C LEU A 59 -2.39 5.81 13.18
N TRP A 60 -1.43 5.66 14.11
CA TRP A 60 -1.48 4.69 15.20
C TRP A 60 -2.06 5.33 16.46
N THR A 61 -3.36 5.57 16.45
CA THR A 61 -4.05 5.87 17.71
C THR A 61 -4.14 4.60 18.57
N PRO A 62 -4.08 4.69 19.90
CA PRO A 62 -4.24 3.53 20.78
C PRO A 62 -5.50 2.71 20.48
N GLY A 63 -6.61 3.39 20.17
CA GLY A 63 -7.87 2.74 19.77
C GLY A 63 -7.75 1.93 18.49
N PHE A 64 -6.98 2.42 17.50
CA PHE A 64 -6.70 1.66 16.29
C PHE A 64 -5.94 0.38 16.59
N ILE A 65 -4.91 0.44 17.45
CA ILE A 65 -4.09 -0.72 17.80
C ILE A 65 -4.99 -1.80 18.41
N VAL A 66 -5.87 -1.41 19.32
CA VAL A 66 -6.82 -2.32 19.97
C VAL A 66 -7.76 -2.95 18.95
N VAL A 67 -8.42 -2.15 18.09
CA VAL A 67 -9.33 -2.69 17.06
C VAL A 67 -8.59 -3.61 16.10
N PHE A 68 -7.38 -3.24 15.70
CA PHE A 68 -6.55 -4.05 14.82
C PHE A 68 -6.16 -5.38 15.48
N ALA A 69 -5.66 -5.35 16.71
CA ALA A 69 -5.26 -6.53 17.46
C ALA A 69 -6.47 -7.44 17.74
N LEU A 70 -7.64 -6.89 18.05
CA LEU A 70 -8.88 -7.65 18.21
C LEU A 70 -9.32 -8.29 16.91
N THR A 71 -9.30 -7.55 15.80
CA THR A 71 -9.68 -8.10 14.48
C THR A 71 -8.72 -9.19 14.05
N LEU A 72 -7.41 -8.99 14.26
CA LEU A 72 -6.39 -9.99 13.97
C LEU A 72 -6.55 -11.21 14.87
N GLY A 73 -6.70 -11.03 16.18
CA GLY A 73 -6.86 -12.14 17.13
C GLY A 73 -8.13 -12.95 16.89
N LEU A 74 -9.26 -12.28 16.61
CA LEU A 74 -10.50 -12.95 16.21
C LEU A 74 -10.34 -13.66 14.87
N GLY A 75 -9.72 -13.01 13.87
CA GLY A 75 -9.44 -13.62 12.57
C GLY A 75 -8.60 -14.88 12.72
N LEU A 76 -7.47 -14.82 13.42
CA LEU A 76 -6.62 -15.97 13.71
C LEU A 76 -7.34 -17.08 14.47
N SER A 77 -8.26 -16.72 15.38
CA SER A 77 -9.09 -17.70 16.11
C SER A 77 -10.08 -18.39 15.17
N VAL A 78 -10.70 -17.64 14.25
CA VAL A 78 -11.57 -18.18 13.20
C VAL A 78 -10.79 -19.08 12.26
N GLU A 79 -9.59 -18.68 11.81
CA GLU A 79 -8.74 -19.53 10.96
C GLU A 79 -8.31 -20.81 11.67
N CYS A 80 -8.00 -20.74 12.96
CA CYS A 80 -7.71 -21.93 13.77
C CYS A 80 -8.92 -22.87 13.82
N LEU A 81 -10.13 -22.33 14.07
CA LEU A 81 -11.37 -23.11 14.07
C LEU A 81 -11.69 -23.72 12.70
N LEU A 82 -11.50 -22.96 11.62
CA LEU A 82 -11.66 -23.45 10.27
C LEU A 82 -10.68 -24.59 10.02
N THR A 83 -9.39 -24.37 10.24
CA THR A 83 -8.37 -25.39 9.99
C THR A 83 -8.62 -26.66 10.82
N ASN A 84 -9.04 -26.55 12.08
CA ASN A 84 -9.46 -27.69 12.90
C ASN A 84 -10.72 -28.38 12.38
N GLY A 85 -11.72 -27.62 11.93
CA GLY A 85 -12.93 -28.18 11.31
C GLY A 85 -12.63 -28.93 10.01
N TRP A 86 -11.66 -28.47 9.24
CA TRP A 86 -11.16 -29.17 8.06
C TRP A 86 -10.45 -30.48 8.42
N GLN A 87 -9.58 -30.47 9.45
CA GLN A 87 -8.96 -31.69 9.98
C GLN A 87 -9.98 -32.69 10.50
N ALA A 88 -11.04 -32.21 11.16
CA ALA A 88 -12.14 -33.04 11.64
C ALA A 88 -13.07 -33.53 10.50
N HIS A 89 -12.74 -33.24 9.24
CA HIS A 89 -13.51 -33.60 8.05
C HIS A 89 -14.97 -33.08 8.07
N LEU A 90 -15.24 -31.99 8.79
CA LEU A 90 -16.58 -31.36 8.82
C LEU A 90 -16.97 -30.81 7.44
N TYR A 91 -15.97 -30.44 6.64
CA TYR A 91 -16.11 -30.06 5.24
C TYR A 91 -14.84 -30.49 4.49
N GLY A 92 -14.98 -30.90 3.23
CA GLY A 92 -13.87 -31.39 2.41
C GLY A 92 -13.33 -30.36 1.42
N GLY A 93 -12.07 -30.48 1.00
CA GLY A 93 -11.47 -29.62 -0.03
C GLY A 93 -11.12 -28.20 0.47
N ASN A 94 -11.00 -27.26 -0.47
CA ASN A 94 -10.45 -25.92 -0.24
C ASN A 94 -11.53 -24.83 -0.01
N TRP A 95 -12.67 -25.19 0.60
CA TRP A 95 -13.77 -24.23 0.84
C TRP A 95 -13.39 -23.01 1.70
N PRO A 96 -12.62 -23.15 2.79
CA PRO A 96 -12.22 -21.98 3.59
C PRO A 96 -11.39 -20.99 2.79
N GLN A 97 -10.52 -21.52 1.93
CA GLN A 97 -9.71 -20.72 1.02
C GLN A 97 -10.58 -19.98 0.00
N LEU A 98 -11.62 -20.63 -0.51
CA LEU A 98 -12.58 -20.01 -1.42
C LEU A 98 -13.36 -18.87 -0.74
N ALA A 99 -13.73 -19.03 0.54
CA ALA A 99 -14.41 -18.00 1.31
C ALA A 99 -13.52 -16.75 1.49
N HIS A 100 -12.24 -16.94 1.82
CA HIS A 100 -11.25 -15.87 1.89
C HIS A 100 -11.09 -15.14 0.56
N LEU A 101 -10.96 -15.91 -0.52
CA LEU A 101 -10.84 -15.38 -1.86
C LEU A 101 -12.09 -14.56 -2.26
N ALA A 102 -13.29 -15.03 -1.92
CA ALA A 102 -14.53 -14.31 -2.17
C ALA A 102 -14.58 -12.98 -1.39
N ALA A 103 -14.14 -12.98 -0.13
CA ALA A 103 -14.03 -11.77 0.68
C ALA A 103 -13.02 -10.78 0.05
N LEU A 104 -11.84 -11.25 -0.36
CA LEU A 104 -10.83 -10.44 -1.05
C LEU A 104 -11.35 -9.89 -2.38
N LEU A 105 -12.00 -10.71 -3.21
CA LEU A 105 -12.61 -10.25 -4.45
C LEU A 105 -13.65 -9.16 -4.20
N SER A 106 -14.50 -9.33 -3.19
CA SER A 106 -15.50 -8.31 -2.81
C SER A 106 -14.83 -7.00 -2.37
N LEU A 107 -13.69 -7.09 -1.66
CA LEU A 107 -12.90 -5.95 -1.24
C LEU A 107 -12.27 -5.23 -2.43
N TRP A 108 -11.69 -5.96 -3.39
CA TRP A 108 -11.15 -5.39 -4.63
C TRP A 108 -12.23 -4.73 -5.46
N LEU A 109 -13.41 -5.35 -5.60
CA LEU A 109 -14.56 -4.73 -6.25
C LEU A 109 -15.02 -3.46 -5.52
N ALA A 110 -15.05 -3.46 -4.19
CA ALA A 110 -15.37 -2.26 -3.41
C ALA A 110 -14.35 -1.15 -3.64
N LEU A 111 -13.05 -1.46 -3.70
CA LEU A 111 -11.99 -0.51 -4.03
C LEU A 111 -12.06 -0.04 -5.49
N LEU A 112 -12.49 -0.89 -6.42
CA LEU A 112 -12.68 -0.52 -7.82
C LEU A 112 -13.81 0.51 -7.97
N VAL A 113 -14.94 0.27 -7.31
CA VAL A 113 -16.11 1.15 -7.36
C VAL A 113 -15.90 2.43 -6.55
N ARG A 114 -15.28 2.34 -5.37
CA ARG A 114 -15.13 3.47 -4.44
C ARG A 114 -13.78 4.18 -4.51
N GLY A 115 -12.80 3.61 -5.21
CA GLY A 115 -11.48 4.19 -5.37
C GLY A 115 -11.57 5.53 -6.09
N ARG A 116 -10.93 6.57 -5.54
CA ARG A 116 -10.98 7.91 -6.12
C ARG A 116 -9.83 8.16 -7.09
N THR A 117 -8.67 7.59 -6.80
CA THR A 117 -7.48 7.77 -7.62
C THR A 117 -7.35 6.68 -8.66
N ALA A 118 -6.76 7.04 -9.81
CA ALA A 118 -6.53 6.11 -10.90
C ALA A 118 -5.65 4.92 -10.47
N TRP A 119 -4.67 5.16 -9.60
CA TRP A 119 -3.78 4.12 -9.07
C TRP A 119 -4.52 3.09 -8.22
N VAL A 120 -5.43 3.53 -7.33
CA VAL A 120 -6.22 2.59 -6.53
C VAL A 120 -7.14 1.75 -7.40
N ARG A 121 -7.78 2.37 -8.41
CA ARG A 121 -8.62 1.62 -9.36
C ARG A 121 -7.81 0.61 -10.16
N LEU A 122 -6.64 1.01 -10.67
CA LEU A 122 -5.76 0.13 -11.41
C LEU A 122 -5.26 -1.03 -10.53
N GLY A 123 -4.88 -0.75 -9.28
CA GLY A 123 -4.52 -1.77 -8.30
C GLY A 123 -5.67 -2.73 -8.02
N ALA A 124 -6.90 -2.22 -7.88
CA ALA A 124 -8.09 -3.05 -7.70
C ALA A 124 -8.40 -3.93 -8.92
N ILE A 125 -8.17 -3.45 -10.16
CA ILE A 125 -8.29 -4.29 -11.37
C ILE A 125 -7.31 -5.45 -11.30
N PHE A 126 -6.04 -5.18 -10.99
CA PHE A 126 -5.03 -6.23 -10.81
C PHE A 126 -5.37 -7.18 -9.65
N GLY A 127 -5.93 -6.68 -8.55
CA GLY A 127 -6.43 -7.50 -7.44
C GLY A 127 -7.58 -8.42 -7.84
N CYS A 128 -8.53 -7.94 -8.66
CA CYS A 128 -9.59 -8.77 -9.23
C CYS A 128 -9.01 -9.85 -10.16
N LEU A 129 -8.06 -9.51 -11.03
CA LEU A 129 -7.39 -10.48 -11.90
C LEU A 129 -6.66 -11.56 -11.10
N TRP A 130 -5.91 -11.15 -10.06
CA TRP A 130 -5.27 -12.07 -9.13
C TRP A 130 -6.30 -13.03 -8.50
N ALA A 131 -7.40 -12.48 -7.99
CA ALA A 131 -8.44 -13.29 -7.36
C ALA A 131 -9.08 -14.28 -8.34
N CYS A 132 -9.28 -13.88 -9.60
CA CYS A 132 -9.76 -14.77 -10.66
C CYS A 132 -8.79 -15.91 -10.94
N PHE A 133 -7.49 -15.63 -11.12
CA PHE A 133 -6.49 -16.67 -11.39
C PHE A 133 -6.35 -17.66 -10.23
N VAL A 134 -6.31 -17.17 -9.00
CA VAL A 134 -6.29 -18.02 -7.79
C VAL A 134 -7.58 -18.83 -7.68
N GLY A 135 -8.74 -18.23 -7.97
CA GLY A 135 -10.04 -18.91 -7.94
C GLY A 135 -10.17 -20.03 -8.95
N ILE A 136 -9.72 -19.79 -10.19
CA ILE A 136 -9.67 -20.82 -11.24
C ILE A 136 -8.74 -21.97 -10.81
N ASN A 137 -7.58 -21.64 -10.25
CA ASN A 137 -6.64 -22.64 -9.75
C ASN A 137 -7.26 -23.49 -8.62
N LEU A 138 -7.95 -22.86 -7.66
CA LEU A 138 -8.67 -23.57 -6.61
C LEU A 138 -9.77 -24.47 -7.17
N LEU A 139 -10.52 -24.01 -8.18
CA LEU A 139 -11.58 -24.78 -8.81
C LEU A 139 -11.03 -26.01 -9.54
N PHE A 140 -9.87 -25.91 -10.21
CA PHE A 140 -9.23 -27.08 -10.81
C PHE A 140 -8.75 -28.09 -9.75
N ASN A 141 -8.18 -27.61 -8.65
CA ASN A 141 -7.79 -28.48 -7.53
C ASN A 141 -9.00 -29.20 -6.92
N LEU A 142 -10.16 -28.54 -6.79
CA LEU A 142 -11.39 -29.17 -6.31
C LEU A 142 -11.93 -30.27 -7.25
N ARG A 143 -11.66 -30.16 -8.56
CA ARG A 143 -12.12 -31.14 -9.56
C ARG A 143 -11.14 -32.29 -9.80
N ALA A 144 -10.04 -32.37 -9.05
CA ALA A 144 -8.95 -33.33 -9.24
C ALA A 144 -8.44 -33.40 -10.70
N SER A 145 -8.58 -32.30 -11.44
CA SER A 145 -8.28 -32.20 -12.87
C SER A 145 -7.23 -31.11 -13.05
N THR A 146 -5.99 -31.42 -12.72
CA THR A 146 -4.88 -30.47 -12.79
C THR A 146 -3.76 -31.03 -13.66
N GLN A 147 -3.64 -30.46 -14.87
CA GLN A 147 -2.40 -30.58 -15.63
C GLN A 147 -1.36 -29.66 -14.98
N PRO A 148 -0.12 -30.12 -14.73
CA PRO A 148 0.89 -29.35 -14.00
C PRO A 148 1.21 -28.02 -14.70
N ALA A 149 1.23 -28.01 -16.04
CA ALA A 149 1.48 -26.80 -16.81
C ALA A 149 0.40 -25.72 -16.59
N THR A 150 -0.88 -26.11 -16.51
CA THR A 150 -1.97 -25.16 -16.27
C THR A 150 -1.85 -24.49 -14.91
N VAL A 151 -1.47 -25.27 -13.88
CA VAL A 151 -1.26 -24.75 -12.52
C VAL A 151 -0.11 -23.75 -12.49
N ALA A 152 1.01 -24.05 -13.14
CA ALA A 152 2.16 -23.14 -13.23
C ALA A 152 1.79 -21.83 -13.94
N TYR A 153 1.05 -21.89 -15.06
CA TYR A 153 0.60 -20.69 -15.78
C TYR A 153 -0.39 -19.83 -14.99
N LEU A 154 -1.29 -20.46 -14.22
CA LEU A 154 -2.20 -19.74 -13.32
C LEU A 154 -1.45 -19.10 -12.16
N ASN A 155 -0.44 -19.79 -11.61
CA ASN A 155 0.38 -19.28 -10.51
C ASN A 155 1.20 -18.07 -10.95
N VAL A 156 1.89 -18.14 -12.09
CA VAL A 156 2.66 -17.00 -12.62
C VAL A 156 1.74 -15.82 -12.96
N SER A 157 0.58 -16.07 -13.58
CA SER A 157 -0.39 -15.01 -13.92
C SER A 157 -0.98 -14.36 -12.66
N GLY A 158 -1.27 -15.18 -11.64
CA GLY A 158 -1.67 -14.71 -10.31
C GLY A 158 -0.61 -13.82 -9.69
N ASN A 159 0.62 -14.31 -9.54
CA ASN A 159 1.69 -13.57 -8.87
C ASN A 159 2.10 -12.29 -9.61
N LEU A 160 2.07 -12.27 -10.94
CA LEU A 160 2.26 -11.04 -11.73
C LEU A 160 1.12 -10.04 -11.51
N SER A 161 -0.13 -10.52 -11.45
CA SER A 161 -1.28 -9.66 -11.14
C SER A 161 -1.16 -9.09 -9.73
N LEU A 162 -0.74 -9.91 -8.75
CA LEU A 162 -0.47 -9.46 -7.38
C LEU A 162 0.64 -8.39 -7.34
N LEU A 163 1.74 -8.60 -8.06
CA LEU A 163 2.82 -7.62 -8.19
C LEU A 163 2.29 -6.30 -8.78
N GLY A 164 1.48 -6.36 -9.83
CA GLY A 164 0.83 -5.19 -10.43
C GLY A 164 -0.06 -4.44 -9.42
N MET A 165 -0.85 -5.16 -8.64
CA MET A 165 -1.66 -4.60 -7.56
C MET A 165 -0.77 -3.91 -6.51
N TYR A 166 0.31 -4.56 -6.09
CA TYR A 166 1.22 -4.05 -5.07
C TYR A 166 1.90 -2.75 -5.51
N LEU A 167 2.39 -2.70 -6.75
CA LEU A 167 2.97 -1.51 -7.35
C LEU A 167 1.98 -0.35 -7.39
N CYS A 168 0.73 -0.60 -7.81
CA CYS A 168 -0.30 0.43 -7.87
C CYS A 168 -0.64 1.00 -6.47
N PHE A 169 -0.75 0.15 -5.46
CA PHE A 169 -1.04 0.61 -4.09
C PHE A 169 0.17 1.28 -3.43
N ALA A 170 1.39 0.81 -3.68
CA ALA A 170 2.59 1.44 -3.16
C ALA A 170 2.81 2.83 -3.77
N THR A 171 2.64 2.96 -5.09
CA THR A 171 2.79 4.25 -5.81
C THR A 171 1.77 5.29 -5.37
N GLU A 172 0.53 4.88 -5.11
CA GLU A 172 -0.50 5.75 -4.54
C GLU A 172 -0.10 6.30 -3.15
N GLN A 173 0.37 5.42 -2.28
CA GLN A 173 0.69 5.77 -0.89
C GLN A 173 1.95 6.64 -0.76
N ALA A 174 2.88 6.49 -1.68
CA ALA A 174 4.11 7.26 -1.69
C ALA A 174 4.55 7.48 -3.14
N ARG A 175 4.45 8.68 -3.68
CA ARG A 175 4.95 8.93 -5.04
C ARG A 175 6.42 9.35 -4.96
N SER A 176 7.33 8.52 -5.46
CA SER A 176 8.77 8.82 -5.48
C SER A 176 9.33 8.45 -6.85
N PRO A 177 9.32 9.39 -7.82
CA PRO A 177 9.63 9.07 -9.22
C PRO A 177 11.06 8.52 -9.40
N ARG A 178 12.00 8.95 -8.57
CA ARG A 178 13.38 8.45 -8.60
C ARG A 178 13.46 7.00 -8.10
N TRP A 179 12.83 6.70 -6.96
CA TRP A 179 12.85 5.35 -6.42
C TRP A 179 12.08 4.39 -7.32
N ASP A 180 10.93 4.81 -7.86
CA ASP A 180 10.13 3.99 -8.76
C ASP A 180 10.92 3.63 -10.03
N SER A 181 11.59 4.60 -10.66
CA SER A 181 12.42 4.37 -11.85
C SER A 181 13.56 3.38 -11.57
N TRP A 182 14.29 3.57 -10.46
CA TRP A 182 15.36 2.65 -10.05
C TRP A 182 14.83 1.26 -9.72
N PHE A 183 13.70 1.17 -9.01
CA PHE A 183 13.08 -0.10 -8.67
C PHE A 183 12.63 -0.85 -9.93
N PHE A 184 11.96 -0.18 -10.87
CA PHE A 184 11.53 -0.80 -12.12
C PHE A 184 12.72 -1.27 -12.97
N ALA A 185 13.79 -0.48 -13.05
CA ALA A 185 15.01 -0.87 -13.75
C ALA A 185 15.65 -2.12 -13.10
N LEU A 186 15.81 -2.12 -11.77
CA LEU A 186 16.37 -3.26 -11.03
C LEU A 186 15.46 -4.49 -11.07
N ALA A 187 14.13 -4.30 -11.01
CA ALA A 187 13.17 -5.38 -11.09
C ALA A 187 13.20 -6.05 -12.47
N LEU A 188 13.30 -5.26 -13.55
CA LEU A 188 13.38 -5.78 -14.91
C LEU A 188 14.71 -6.51 -15.15
N VAL A 189 15.85 -5.87 -14.86
CA VAL A 189 17.19 -6.45 -15.13
C VAL A 189 17.48 -7.59 -14.16
N GLY A 190 17.24 -7.38 -12.86
CA GLY A 190 17.46 -8.37 -11.83
C GLY A 190 16.50 -9.55 -11.92
N GLY A 191 15.22 -9.28 -12.20
CA GLY A 191 14.21 -10.32 -12.36
C GLY A 191 14.43 -11.19 -13.60
N SER A 192 14.71 -10.58 -14.76
CA SER A 192 15.04 -11.36 -15.97
C SER A 192 16.35 -12.12 -15.82
N GLY A 193 17.36 -11.52 -15.20
CA GLY A 193 18.62 -12.19 -14.87
C GLY A 193 18.43 -13.37 -13.93
N ALA A 194 17.59 -13.23 -12.89
CA ALA A 194 17.31 -14.31 -11.93
C ALA A 194 16.60 -15.50 -12.60
N VAL A 195 15.60 -15.24 -13.45
CA VAL A 195 14.92 -16.30 -14.21
C VAL A 195 15.88 -16.99 -15.18
N LEU A 196 16.74 -16.23 -15.87
CA LEU A 196 17.73 -16.81 -16.77
C LEU A 196 18.74 -17.67 -16.01
N LEU A 197 19.23 -17.20 -14.87
CA LEU A 197 20.16 -17.94 -14.03
C LEU A 197 19.54 -19.24 -13.51
N ASP A 198 18.31 -19.18 -13.01
CA ASP A 198 17.56 -20.36 -12.55
C ASP A 198 17.38 -21.39 -13.67
N TYR A 199 17.01 -20.93 -14.87
CA TYR A 199 16.90 -21.80 -16.04
C TYR A 199 18.23 -22.47 -16.44
N LEU A 200 19.35 -21.73 -16.36
CA LEU A 200 20.68 -22.26 -16.69
C LEU A 200 21.19 -23.25 -15.63
N LEU A 201 20.89 -23.02 -14.35
CA LEU A 201 21.25 -23.90 -13.24
C LEU A 201 20.38 -25.16 -13.19
N THR A 202 19.16 -25.11 -13.72
CA THR A 202 18.27 -26.27 -13.82
C THR A 202 18.88 -27.34 -14.74
N ALA A 203 18.81 -28.60 -14.30
CA ALA A 203 19.31 -29.76 -15.06
C ALA A 203 18.67 -29.82 -16.46
N PRO A 204 19.43 -30.13 -17.54
CA PRO A 204 18.94 -30.06 -18.92
C PRO A 204 17.63 -30.80 -19.18
N ASP A 205 17.46 -31.94 -18.52
CA ASP A 205 16.33 -32.86 -18.58
C ASP A 205 15.08 -32.36 -17.83
N GLN A 206 15.22 -31.33 -17.00
CA GLN A 206 14.11 -30.66 -16.30
C GLN A 206 13.74 -29.30 -16.90
N ARG A 207 14.54 -28.78 -17.84
CA ARG A 207 14.30 -27.47 -18.48
C ARG A 207 13.00 -27.52 -19.28
N SER A 208 12.03 -26.71 -18.87
CA SER A 208 10.74 -26.61 -19.55
C SER A 208 10.15 -25.21 -19.42
N LEU A 209 9.08 -24.93 -20.17
CA LEU A 209 8.32 -23.69 -19.99
C LEU A 209 7.67 -23.61 -18.59
N VAL A 210 7.42 -24.75 -17.95
CA VAL A 210 6.86 -24.84 -16.60
C VAL A 210 7.87 -24.32 -15.58
N THR A 211 9.13 -24.76 -15.66
CA THR A 211 10.19 -24.28 -14.75
C THR A 211 10.41 -22.77 -14.89
N VAL A 212 10.36 -22.24 -16.11
CA VAL A 212 10.43 -20.79 -16.34
C VAL A 212 9.23 -20.06 -15.71
N ALA A 213 8.01 -20.59 -15.86
CA ALA A 213 6.82 -20.00 -15.27
C ALA A 213 6.90 -19.97 -13.73
N ASP A 214 7.35 -21.05 -13.11
CA ASP A 214 7.54 -21.12 -11.65
C ASP A 214 8.62 -20.14 -11.17
N ALA A 215 9.74 -20.01 -11.91
CA ALA A 215 10.77 -19.03 -11.61
C ALA A 215 10.25 -17.59 -11.68
N ILE A 216 9.47 -17.25 -12.71
CA ILE A 216 8.83 -15.93 -12.82
C ILE A 216 7.84 -15.70 -11.66
N ALA A 217 7.07 -16.73 -11.28
CA ALA A 217 6.13 -16.64 -10.17
C ALA A 217 6.83 -16.35 -8.84
N ALA A 218 7.99 -17.00 -8.59
CA ALA A 218 8.81 -16.77 -7.40
C ALA A 218 9.44 -15.37 -7.41
N VAL A 219 10.01 -14.94 -8.55
CA VAL A 219 10.57 -13.59 -8.70
C VAL A 219 9.50 -12.52 -8.48
N ALA A 220 8.28 -12.72 -8.98
CA ALA A 220 7.18 -11.78 -8.77
C ALA A 220 6.84 -11.60 -7.28
N LEU A 221 6.87 -12.68 -6.49
CA LEU A 221 6.66 -12.60 -5.04
C LEU A 221 7.80 -11.88 -4.33
N TRP A 222 9.05 -12.17 -4.69
CA TRP A 222 10.23 -11.46 -4.18
C TRP A 222 10.17 -9.97 -4.48
N LEU A 223 9.84 -9.60 -5.71
CA LEU A 223 9.64 -8.21 -6.10
C LEU A 223 8.49 -7.58 -5.32
N GLY A 224 7.36 -8.29 -5.14
CA GLY A 224 6.24 -7.83 -4.33
C GLY A 224 6.63 -7.53 -2.89
N LEU A 225 7.45 -8.39 -2.28
CA LEU A 225 8.03 -8.17 -0.96
C LEU A 225 8.90 -6.91 -0.94
N LEU A 226 9.82 -6.78 -1.90
CA LEU A 226 10.74 -5.64 -1.99
C LEU A 226 10.00 -4.32 -2.21
N VAL A 227 8.90 -4.30 -2.98
CA VAL A 227 8.08 -3.10 -3.20
C VAL A 227 7.65 -2.46 -1.89
N TRP A 228 7.20 -3.27 -0.93
CA TRP A 228 6.70 -2.78 0.34
C TRP A 228 7.82 -2.60 1.37
N TRP A 229 8.75 -3.54 1.47
CA TRP A 229 9.76 -3.52 2.53
C TRP A 229 10.92 -2.57 2.25
N LEU A 230 11.38 -2.46 1.01
CA LEU A 230 12.56 -1.65 0.66
C LEU A 230 12.23 -0.15 0.59
N ARG A 231 10.95 0.23 0.64
CA ARG A 231 10.51 1.60 0.43
C ARG A 231 10.34 2.35 1.75
N PRO A 232 11.31 3.19 2.17
CA PRO A 232 11.27 3.82 3.50
C PRO A 232 10.06 4.75 3.68
N VAL A 233 9.56 5.34 2.59
CA VAL A 233 8.41 6.24 2.61
C VAL A 233 7.12 5.50 2.99
N CYS A 234 6.95 4.25 2.54
CA CYS A 234 5.79 3.42 2.89
C CYS A 234 5.77 3.11 4.39
N TRP A 235 6.91 2.78 4.97
CA TRP A 235 7.05 2.58 6.42
C TRP A 235 6.75 3.84 7.23
N ARG A 236 7.11 5.02 6.72
CA ARG A 236 6.87 6.29 7.42
C ARG A 236 5.39 6.71 7.36
N LEU A 237 4.76 6.60 6.19
CA LEU A 237 3.39 7.09 5.98
C LEU A 237 2.32 6.07 6.38
N HIS A 238 2.53 4.79 6.03
CA HIS A 238 1.55 3.73 6.16
C HIS A 238 2.20 2.41 6.61
N PRO A 239 2.82 2.37 7.81
CA PRO A 239 3.50 1.18 8.33
C PRO A 239 2.60 -0.06 8.44
N GLY A 240 1.31 0.12 8.77
CA GLY A 240 0.35 -0.99 8.89
C GLY A 240 0.15 -1.75 7.57
N PRO A 241 -0.36 -1.10 6.50
CA PRO A 241 -0.43 -1.69 5.17
C PRO A 241 0.91 -2.22 4.68
N THR A 242 2.00 -1.49 4.91
CA THR A 242 3.35 -1.90 4.50
C THR A 242 3.75 -3.23 5.10
N PHE A 243 3.52 -3.40 6.41
CA PHE A 243 3.77 -4.65 7.10
C PHE A 243 2.87 -5.77 6.58
N LEU A 244 1.56 -5.53 6.48
CA LEU A 244 0.57 -6.55 6.08
C LEU A 244 0.76 -7.04 4.65
N PHE A 245 0.94 -6.12 3.68
CA PHE A 245 1.20 -6.47 2.29
C PHE A 245 2.57 -7.13 2.11
N GLY A 246 3.58 -6.76 2.91
CA GLY A 246 4.87 -7.41 2.92
C GLY A 246 4.87 -8.80 3.56
N LEU A 247 4.02 -9.04 4.57
CA LEU A 247 3.90 -10.35 5.22
C LEU A 247 3.32 -11.41 4.29
N PHE A 248 2.34 -11.05 3.45
CA PHE A 248 1.72 -11.96 2.49
C PHE A 248 2.75 -12.71 1.62
N PRO A 249 3.61 -12.05 0.81
CA PRO A 249 4.58 -12.74 -0.03
C PRO A 249 5.62 -13.50 0.77
N ILE A 250 5.98 -13.07 1.99
CA ILE A 250 6.87 -13.84 2.88
C ILE A 250 6.24 -15.19 3.21
N ILE A 251 4.96 -15.20 3.62
CA ILE A 251 4.27 -16.43 3.96
C ILE A 251 4.17 -17.34 2.73
N ILE A 252 3.77 -16.80 1.57
CA ILE A 252 3.69 -17.59 0.34
C ILE A 252 5.07 -18.16 -0.06
N LEU A 253 6.14 -17.39 0.06
CA LEU A 253 7.50 -17.86 -0.21
C LEU A 253 7.93 -18.98 0.75
N ILE A 254 7.64 -18.86 2.05
CA ILE A 254 7.91 -19.93 3.02
C ILE A 254 7.12 -21.20 2.65
N LEU A 255 5.85 -21.06 2.30
CA LEU A 255 4.99 -22.17 1.89
C LEU A 255 5.40 -22.80 0.55
N SER A 256 6.13 -22.07 -0.30
CA SER A 256 6.64 -22.58 -1.57
C SER A 256 7.82 -23.54 -1.41
N ILE A 257 8.46 -23.60 -0.24
CA ILE A 257 9.60 -24.48 0.00
C ILE A 257 9.08 -25.90 0.36
N PRO A 258 9.39 -26.92 -0.45
CA PRO A 258 8.95 -28.28 -0.18
C PRO A 258 9.48 -28.80 1.15
N GLY A 259 8.60 -29.40 1.96
CA GLY A 259 8.99 -30.09 3.19
C GLY A 259 9.15 -29.23 4.45
N ILE A 260 8.96 -27.90 4.38
CA ILE A 260 8.98 -27.05 5.58
C ILE A 260 7.73 -27.28 6.44
N THR A 261 6.59 -27.48 5.81
CA THR A 261 5.28 -27.50 6.48
C THR A 261 4.42 -28.66 6.00
N ASN A 262 3.64 -29.22 6.93
CA ASN A 262 2.62 -30.22 6.62
C ASN A 262 1.38 -29.57 6.01
N SER A 263 0.52 -30.36 5.34
CA SER A 263 -0.69 -29.86 4.67
C SER A 263 -1.61 -29.03 5.57
N PHE A 264 -1.68 -29.35 6.86
CA PHE A 264 -2.43 -28.57 7.85
C PHE A 264 -1.84 -27.16 8.05
N ASN A 265 -0.54 -27.09 8.32
CA ASN A 265 0.15 -25.81 8.50
C ASN A 265 0.08 -24.98 7.22
N ASN A 266 0.15 -25.60 6.04
CA ASN A 266 0.00 -24.91 4.77
C ASN A 266 -1.34 -24.21 4.64
N LEU A 267 -2.44 -24.90 4.98
CA LEU A 267 -3.78 -24.31 4.93
C LEU A 267 -3.90 -23.13 5.89
N PHE A 268 -3.45 -23.30 7.14
CA PHE A 268 -3.51 -22.25 8.15
C PHE A 268 -2.70 -21.02 7.74
N PHE A 269 -1.44 -21.20 7.35
CA PHE A 269 -0.60 -20.06 6.94
C PHE A 269 -1.12 -19.37 5.68
N LEU A 270 -1.70 -20.11 4.73
CA LEU A 270 -2.32 -19.53 3.55
C LEU A 270 -3.53 -18.65 3.91
N GLN A 271 -4.37 -19.12 4.84
CA GLN A 271 -5.47 -18.31 5.40
C GLN A 271 -4.96 -17.07 6.12
N VAL A 272 -3.90 -17.20 6.92
CA VAL A 272 -3.24 -16.06 7.59
C VAL A 272 -2.72 -15.05 6.57
N ALA A 273 -2.11 -15.51 5.48
CA ALA A 273 -1.66 -14.63 4.40
C ALA A 273 -2.86 -13.86 3.82
N ASP A 274 -3.93 -14.54 3.43
CA ASP A 274 -5.13 -13.90 2.90
C ASP A 274 -5.77 -12.91 3.87
N LEU A 275 -5.80 -13.23 5.17
CA LEU A 275 -6.25 -12.33 6.21
C LEU A 275 -5.38 -11.06 6.26
N CYS A 276 -4.06 -11.18 6.16
CA CYS A 276 -3.17 -10.02 6.09
C CYS A 276 -3.48 -9.15 4.87
N LEU A 277 -3.72 -9.77 3.71
CA LEU A 277 -4.08 -9.07 2.49
C LEU A 277 -5.44 -8.36 2.63
N LEU A 278 -6.41 -9.00 3.28
CA LEU A 278 -7.75 -8.46 3.55
C LEU A 278 -7.66 -7.24 4.47
N LEU A 279 -6.93 -7.37 5.58
CA LEU A 279 -6.72 -6.27 6.53
C LEU A 279 -5.97 -5.11 5.86
N GLY A 280 -4.95 -5.38 5.05
CA GLY A 280 -4.23 -4.38 4.27
C GLY A 280 -5.16 -3.62 3.31
N GLY A 281 -5.98 -4.35 2.56
CA GLY A 281 -6.95 -3.75 1.62
C GLY A 281 -8.07 -2.97 2.32
N LEU A 282 -8.55 -3.43 3.49
CA LEU A 282 -9.52 -2.68 4.30
C LEU A 282 -8.94 -1.34 4.77
N ARG A 283 -7.66 -1.28 5.11
CA ARG A 283 -6.97 -0.03 5.46
C ARG A 283 -6.88 0.93 4.28
N LEU A 284 -6.55 0.44 3.09
CA LEU A 284 -6.62 1.24 1.87
C LEU A 284 -8.04 1.79 1.64
N LEU A 285 -9.07 0.95 1.81
CA LEU A 285 -10.45 1.38 1.64
C LEU A 285 -10.85 2.45 2.67
N GLN A 286 -10.41 2.33 3.92
CA GLN A 286 -10.62 3.35 4.95
C GLN A 286 -9.94 4.68 4.58
N ALA A 287 -8.69 4.64 4.12
CA ALA A 287 -7.97 5.83 3.68
C ALA A 287 -8.71 6.56 2.54
N GLN A 288 -9.22 5.82 1.55
CA GLN A 288 -9.99 6.38 0.44
C GLN A 288 -11.32 7.02 0.88
N ARG A 289 -11.95 6.51 1.96
CA ARG A 289 -13.16 7.14 2.54
C ARG A 289 -12.84 8.44 3.27
N LEU A 290 -11.71 8.53 3.97
CA LEU A 290 -11.34 9.75 4.67
C LEU A 290 -11.05 10.90 3.70
N LEU A 291 -10.39 10.60 2.58
CA LEU A 291 -10.19 11.54 1.46
C LEU A 291 -11.50 12.05 0.84
N SER A 292 -12.65 11.43 1.14
CA SER A 292 -13.94 11.89 0.61
C SER A 292 -14.61 12.98 1.42
N ARG A 293 -14.14 13.22 2.66
CA ARG A 293 -14.74 14.19 3.59
C ARG A 293 -13.96 15.50 3.66
N SER A 294 -12.73 15.53 3.16
CA SER A 294 -11.91 16.72 2.93
C SER A 294 -12.23 17.31 1.57
#